data_AF-W2BZB6-F1
#
_entry.id   AF-W2BZB6-F1
#
_cell.length_a   1.000
_cell.length_b   1.000
_cell.length_c   1.000
_cell.angle_alpha   90.00
_cell.angle_beta   90.00
_cell.angle_gamma   90.00
#
_symmetry.space_group_name_H-M   'P 1'
#
loop_
_entity.id
_entity.type
_entity.pdbx_description
1 polymer ?
#
loop_
_entity_poly.entity_id
_entity_poly.type
_entity_poly.pdbx_seq_one_letter_code
_entity_poly.pdbx_strand_id
1 'polypeptide(L)'
;MAYVKVPKDLTKVKTKVALNMTKRQLIGFSIAGLIGFPVYMLCKNYLSTDISMIVMSIVVLPVLFATLYEKDNLPFEKHLAYILKFHNSKKIRLYKAKSIYHTEKTKKQDAGSKNKANGRRKKVEQRQKKKTGTTN
;
A
#
# COMPACT_ATOMS: atom_id res chain seq x y z
N MET A 1 31.36 -38.99 -3.35
CA MET A 1 29.90 -38.73 -3.35
C MET A 1 29.48 -38.44 -4.78
N ALA A 2 28.49 -39.17 -5.33
CA ALA A 2 28.05 -38.98 -6.70
C ALA A 2 27.20 -37.72 -6.81
N TYR A 3 27.70 -36.71 -7.53
CA TYR A 3 26.98 -35.47 -7.80
C TYR A 3 25.93 -35.73 -8.88
N VAL A 4 24.67 -35.89 -8.46
CA VAL A 4 23.55 -36.03 -9.39
C VAL A 4 23.09 -34.63 -9.76
N LYS A 5 22.98 -34.36 -11.07
CA LYS A 5 22.45 -33.10 -11.60
C LYS A 5 20.98 -32.99 -11.21
N VAL A 6 20.68 -32.33 -10.10
CA VAL A 6 19.30 -32.01 -9.73
C VAL A 6 18.77 -31.03 -10.78
N PRO A 7 17.71 -31.38 -11.53
CA PRO A 7 17.12 -30.47 -12.50
C PRO A 7 16.69 -29.19 -11.78
N LYS A 8 17.10 -28.04 -12.32
CA LYS A 8 16.88 -26.71 -11.73
C LYS A 8 15.39 -26.38 -11.55
N ASP A 9 14.50 -27.17 -12.17
CA ASP A 9 13.07 -26.96 -12.23
C ASP A 9 12.24 -27.59 -11.10
N LEU A 10 12.82 -28.44 -10.23
CA LEU A 10 12.11 -28.90 -9.03
C LEU A 10 11.82 -27.74 -8.04
N THR A 11 12.64 -26.69 -8.05
CA THR A 11 12.41 -25.48 -7.22
C THR A 11 11.24 -24.62 -7.68
N LYS A 12 10.70 -24.86 -8.89
CA LYS A 12 9.51 -24.17 -9.42
C LYS A 12 8.20 -24.88 -9.12
N VAL A 13 8.24 -26.09 -8.56
CA VAL A 13 7.02 -26.84 -8.23
C VAL A 13 6.38 -26.20 -7.01
N LYS A 14 5.29 -25.44 -7.25
CA LYS A 14 4.46 -24.90 -6.16
C LYS A 14 3.96 -26.06 -5.32
N THR A 15 4.23 -26.01 -4.02
CA THR A 15 3.68 -26.97 -3.07
C THR A 15 2.15 -26.80 -3.02
N LYS A 16 1.44 -27.79 -3.55
CA LYS A 16 -0.03 -27.88 -3.53
C LYS A 16 -0.43 -28.54 -2.24
N VAL A 17 -1.28 -27.89 -1.45
CA VAL A 17 -1.49 -28.25 -0.04
C VAL A 17 -2.64 -29.24 0.14
N ALA A 18 -3.70 -29.11 -0.66
CA ALA A 18 -4.77 -30.09 -0.78
C ALA A 18 -5.47 -29.88 -2.14
N LEU A 19 -5.98 -30.95 -2.75
CA LEU A 19 -6.83 -30.89 -3.96
C LEU A 19 -6.24 -30.11 -5.15
N ASN A 20 -4.92 -30.22 -5.39
CA ASN A 20 -4.27 -29.53 -6.50
C ASN A 20 -4.29 -27.98 -6.38
N MET A 21 -4.67 -27.42 -5.22
CA MET A 21 -4.82 -25.97 -4.99
C MET A 21 -3.67 -25.36 -4.17
N THR A 22 -3.40 -24.07 -4.41
CA THR A 22 -2.37 -23.30 -3.70
C THR A 22 -2.91 -22.75 -2.37
N LYS A 23 -2.04 -22.52 -1.37
CA LYS A 23 -2.41 -21.94 -0.06
C LYS A 23 -3.25 -20.66 -0.17
N ARG A 24 -3.01 -19.88 -1.23
CA ARG A 24 -3.67 -18.60 -1.51
C ARG A 24 -5.11 -18.78 -1.97
N GLN A 25 -5.36 -19.80 -2.79
CA GLN A 25 -6.71 -20.16 -3.20
C GLN A 25 -7.55 -20.51 -1.96
N LEU A 26 -6.98 -21.29 -1.02
CA LEU A 26 -7.69 -21.65 0.22
C LEU A 26 -8.07 -20.43 1.07
N ILE A 27 -7.14 -19.48 1.25
CA ILE A 27 -7.40 -18.22 1.98
C ILE A 27 -8.40 -17.34 1.20
N GLY A 28 -8.31 -17.34 -0.12
CA GLY A 28 -9.23 -16.59 -0.98
C GLY A 28 -10.66 -17.11 -0.91
N PHE A 29 -10.85 -18.43 -0.97
CA PHE A 29 -12.14 -19.08 -0.83
C PHE A 29 -12.75 -18.89 0.56
N SER A 30 -11.92 -18.87 1.62
CA SER A 30 -12.44 -18.61 2.97
C SER A 30 -12.97 -17.18 3.11
N ILE A 31 -12.25 -16.18 2.59
CA ILE A 31 -12.71 -14.78 2.58
C ILE A 31 -13.95 -14.63 1.70
N ALA A 32 -13.97 -15.25 0.53
CA ALA A 32 -15.11 -15.24 -0.37
C ALA A 32 -16.38 -15.82 0.28
N GLY A 33 -16.26 -16.94 1.00
CA GLY A 33 -17.37 -17.50 1.77
C GLY A 33 -17.83 -16.59 2.91
N LEU A 34 -16.88 -15.99 3.64
CA LEU A 34 -17.16 -15.05 4.72
C LEU A 34 -17.86 -13.77 4.27
N ILE A 35 -17.67 -13.32 3.04
CA ILE A 35 -18.35 -12.15 2.46
C ILE A 35 -19.67 -12.58 1.80
N GLY A 36 -19.67 -13.67 1.04
CA GLY A 36 -20.84 -14.13 0.31
C GLY A 36 -22.00 -14.55 1.22
N PHE A 37 -21.70 -15.26 2.32
CA PHE A 37 -22.72 -15.72 3.26
C PHE A 37 -23.53 -14.58 3.92
N PRO A 38 -22.90 -13.56 4.54
CA PRO A 38 -23.66 -12.45 5.12
C PRO A 38 -24.37 -11.62 4.05
N VAL A 39 -23.80 -11.46 2.84
CA VAL A 39 -24.48 -10.76 1.74
C VAL A 39 -25.77 -11.50 1.36
N TYR A 40 -25.74 -12.82 1.24
CA TYR A 40 -26.94 -13.62 1.00
C TYR A 40 -27.96 -13.47 2.13
N MET A 41 -27.50 -13.56 3.39
CA MET A 41 -28.39 -13.47 4.55
C MET A 41 -29.08 -12.10 4.64
N LEU A 42 -28.39 -11.02 4.25
CA LEU A 42 -28.95 -9.67 4.18
C LEU A 42 -29.92 -9.51 2.99
N CYS A 43 -29.53 -9.95 1.79
CA CYS A 43 -30.37 -9.82 0.60
C CYS A 43 -31.64 -10.67 0.67
N LYS A 44 -31.59 -11.86 1.28
CA LYS A 44 -32.74 -12.76 1.45
C LYS A 44 -33.91 -12.10 2.19
N ASN A 45 -33.65 -11.13 3.07
CA ASN A 45 -34.71 -10.44 3.81
C ASN A 45 -35.51 -9.45 2.95
N TYR A 46 -34.92 -8.96 1.85
CA TYR A 46 -35.53 -7.94 0.99
C TYR A 46 -35.90 -8.45 -0.41
N LEU A 47 -35.22 -9.49 -0.90
CA LEU A 47 -35.40 -10.03 -2.25
C LEU A 47 -35.74 -11.52 -2.21
N SER A 48 -36.34 -12.02 -3.30
CA SER A 48 -36.54 -13.44 -3.55
C SER A 48 -35.22 -14.22 -3.49
N THR A 49 -35.31 -15.51 -3.13
CA THR A 49 -34.15 -16.40 -2.97
C THR A 49 -33.26 -16.44 -4.22
N ASP A 50 -33.86 -16.51 -5.41
CA ASP A 50 -33.13 -16.61 -6.68
C ASP A 50 -32.31 -15.34 -6.97
N ILE A 51 -32.90 -14.16 -6.73
CA ILE A 51 -32.22 -12.88 -6.94
C ILE A 51 -31.10 -12.71 -5.91
N SER A 52 -31.33 -13.15 -4.66
CA SER A 52 -30.32 -13.10 -3.61
C SER A 52 -29.10 -13.98 -3.93
N MET A 53 -29.32 -15.17 -4.51
CA MET A 53 -28.25 -16.05 -5.01
C MET A 53 -27.44 -15.37 -6.12
N ILE A 54 -28.11 -14.74 -7.10
CA ILE A 54 -27.45 -14.02 -8.20
C ILE A 54 -26.60 -12.86 -7.66
N VAL A 55 -27.15 -12.07 -6.74
CA VAL A 55 -26.42 -10.94 -6.12
C VAL A 55 -25.20 -11.45 -5.35
N MET A 56 -25.34 -12.52 -4.57
CA MET A 56 -24.22 -13.16 -3.87
C MET A 56 -23.14 -13.59 -4.87
N SER A 57 -23.50 -14.25 -5.98
CA SER A 57 -22.54 -14.68 -7.00
C SER A 57 -21.81 -13.50 -7.64
N ILE A 58 -22.50 -12.42 -7.97
CA ILE A 58 -21.89 -11.21 -8.56
C ILE A 58 -20.87 -10.58 -7.60
N VAL A 59 -21.16 -10.59 -6.29
CA VAL A 59 -20.24 -10.05 -5.27
C VAL A 59 -19.03 -10.95 -5.04
N VAL A 60 -19.24 -12.27 -5.04
CA VAL A 60 -18.18 -13.26 -4.79
C VAL A 60 -17.23 -13.41 -5.98
N LEU A 61 -17.73 -13.30 -7.21
CA LEU A 61 -16.96 -13.48 -8.44
C LEU A 61 -15.69 -12.60 -8.57
N PRO A 62 -15.70 -11.28 -8.29
CA PRO A 62 -14.49 -10.46 -8.33
C PRO A 62 -13.49 -10.85 -7.23
N VAL A 63 -13.95 -11.30 -6.06
CA VAL A 63 -13.07 -11.78 -4.99
C VAL A 63 -12.41 -13.09 -5.39
N LEU A 64 -13.17 -14.02 -5.99
CA LEU A 64 -12.63 -15.26 -6.53
C LEU A 64 -11.63 -14.97 -7.65
N PHE A 65 -11.94 -14.04 -8.56
CA PHE A 65 -11.01 -13.66 -9.62
C PHE A 65 -9.71 -13.11 -9.04
N ALA A 66 -9.76 -12.20 -8.05
CA ALA A 66 -8.56 -11.65 -7.42
C ALA A 66 -7.69 -12.71 -6.72
N THR A 67 -8.29 -13.77 -6.20
CA THR A 67 -7.58 -14.83 -5.48
C THR A 67 -6.99 -15.89 -6.41
N LEU A 68 -7.66 -16.15 -7.54
CA LEU A 68 -7.21 -17.09 -8.57
C LEU A 68 -6.23 -16.44 -9.56
N TYR A 69 -6.30 -15.11 -9.72
CA TYR A 69 -5.46 -14.36 -10.64
C TYR A 69 -4.02 -14.27 -10.14
N GLU A 70 -3.15 -15.05 -10.78
CA GLU A 70 -1.70 -14.94 -10.62
C GLU A 70 -1.10 -14.46 -11.95
N LYS A 71 -0.64 -13.20 -12.01
CA LYS A 71 0.13 -12.69 -13.15
C LYS A 71 1.62 -12.87 -12.87
N ASP A 72 2.33 -13.63 -13.71
CA ASP A 72 3.79 -13.83 -13.61
C ASP A 72 4.28 -14.35 -12.24
N ASN A 73 3.47 -15.16 -11.54
CA ASN A 73 3.67 -15.61 -10.14
C ASN A 73 3.60 -14.50 -9.07
N LEU A 74 3.22 -13.28 -9.45
CA LEU A 74 3.00 -12.18 -8.54
C LEU A 74 1.53 -12.16 -8.11
N PRO A 75 1.23 -12.24 -6.79
CA PRO A 75 -0.15 -12.14 -6.31
C PRO A 75 -0.71 -10.74 -6.58
N PHE A 76 -2.04 -10.69 -6.75
CA PHE A 76 -2.79 -9.44 -6.88
C PHE A 76 -2.51 -8.44 -5.74
N GLU A 77 -2.36 -8.91 -4.50
CA GLU A 77 -1.99 -8.08 -3.35
C GLU A 77 -0.69 -7.27 -3.57
N LYS A 78 0.33 -7.92 -4.13
CA LYS A 78 1.60 -7.25 -4.45
C LYS A 78 1.42 -6.27 -5.59
N HIS A 79 0.59 -6.62 -6.57
CA HIS A 79 0.29 -5.72 -7.68
C HIS A 79 -0.42 -4.45 -7.19
N LEU A 80 -1.43 -4.60 -6.34
CA LEU A 80 -2.14 -3.49 -5.70
C LEU A 80 -1.19 -2.64 -4.84
N ALA A 81 -0.33 -3.28 -4.04
CA ALA A 81 0.67 -2.58 -3.25
C ALA A 81 1.64 -1.75 -4.10
N TYR A 82 2.03 -2.24 -5.28
CA TYR A 82 2.83 -1.47 -6.22
C TYR A 82 2.08 -0.30 -6.83
N ILE A 83 0.80 -0.48 -7.20
CA ILE A 83 -0.06 0.61 -7.70
C ILE A 83 -0.21 1.70 -6.64
N LEU A 84 -0.53 1.32 -5.40
CA LEU A 84 -0.66 2.25 -4.27
C LEU A 84 0.65 2.96 -3.95
N LYS A 85 1.77 2.22 -3.91
CA LYS A 85 3.09 2.79 -3.70
C LYS A 85 3.44 3.77 -4.82
N PHE A 86 3.13 3.44 -6.06
CA PHE A 86 3.34 4.33 -7.20
C PHE A 86 2.49 5.60 -7.08
N HIS A 87 1.21 5.48 -6.71
CA HIS A 87 0.32 6.63 -6.54
C HIS A 87 0.77 7.55 -5.39
N ASN A 88 1.21 6.99 -4.26
CA ASN A 88 1.68 7.74 -3.09
C ASN A 88 3.13 8.22 -3.20
N SER A 89 3.89 7.73 -4.18
CA SER A 89 5.28 8.16 -4.36
C SER A 89 5.36 9.53 -5.00
N LYS A 90 6.30 10.36 -4.55
CA LYS A 90 6.60 11.64 -5.21
C LYS A 90 6.99 11.37 -6.66
N LYS A 91 6.19 11.90 -7.60
CA LYS A 91 6.38 11.76 -9.05
C LYS A 91 7.71 12.35 -9.54
N ILE A 92 8.28 13.29 -8.79
CA ILE A 92 9.56 13.93 -9.11
C ILE A 92 10.70 13.12 -8.49
N ARG A 93 11.49 12.47 -9.33
CA ARG A 93 12.73 11.80 -8.92
C ARG A 93 13.77 12.87 -8.57
N LEU A 94 13.85 13.24 -7.29
CA LEU A 94 14.87 14.19 -6.83
C LEU A 94 16.23 13.49 -6.80
N TYR A 95 17.04 13.69 -7.86
CA TYR A 95 18.41 13.18 -7.90
C TYR A 95 19.27 13.94 -6.90
N LYS A 96 19.54 13.31 -5.75
CA LYS A 96 20.55 13.82 -4.80
C LYS A 96 21.92 13.32 -5.24
N ALA A 97 22.64 14.13 -6.00
CA ALA A 97 24.06 13.90 -6.22
C ALA A 97 24.81 14.08 -4.88
N LYS A 98 25.24 12.97 -4.27
CA LYS A 98 26.21 13.03 -3.17
C LYS A 98 27.60 13.27 -3.78
N SER A 99 27.89 14.51 -4.15
CA SER A 99 29.26 14.86 -4.54
C SER A 99 30.10 14.92 -3.26
N ILE A 100 31.20 14.16 -3.24
CA ILE A 100 32.13 14.05 -2.11
C ILE A 100 32.75 15.43 -1.77
N TYR A 101 32.73 16.36 -2.74
CA TYR A 101 33.36 17.68 -2.67
C TYR A 101 32.45 18.82 -2.17
N HIS A 102 31.14 18.60 -1.96
CA HIS A 102 30.18 19.69 -1.62
C HIS A 102 29.54 19.59 -0.22
N THR A 103 29.90 18.61 0.60
CA THR A 103 29.23 18.33 1.88
C THR A 103 29.34 19.46 2.91
N GLU A 104 30.34 20.34 2.81
CA GLU A 104 30.56 21.38 3.82
C GLU A 104 29.75 22.67 3.62
N LYS A 105 29.36 22.98 2.37
CA LYS A 105 28.67 24.25 2.06
C LYS A 105 27.18 24.21 2.39
N THR A 106 26.53 23.04 2.25
CA THR A 106 25.08 22.91 2.46
C THR A 106 24.69 23.01 3.94
N LYS A 107 25.51 22.45 4.85
CA LYS A 107 25.25 22.56 6.31
C LYS A 107 25.22 24.01 6.81
N LYS A 108 26.02 24.91 6.22
CA LYS A 108 26.04 26.34 6.58
C LYS A 108 24.80 27.10 6.08
N GLN A 109 24.26 26.73 4.92
CA GLN A 109 23.07 27.39 4.36
C GLN A 109 21.77 27.00 5.10
N ASP A 110 21.63 25.74 5.50
CA ASP A 110 20.46 25.28 6.27
C ASP A 110 20.40 25.89 7.68
N ALA A 111 21.55 26.08 8.33
CA ALA A 111 21.65 26.75 9.62
C ALA A 111 21.36 28.26 9.53
N GLY A 112 21.86 28.93 8.48
CA GLY A 112 21.62 30.35 8.24
C GLY A 112 20.16 30.68 7.94
N SER A 113 19.45 29.81 7.21
CA SER A 113 18.02 29.99 6.90
C SER A 113 17.12 29.88 8.14
N LYS A 114 17.38 28.90 9.02
CA LYS A 114 16.64 28.73 10.28
C LYS A 114 16.81 29.92 11.24
N ASN A 115 18.02 30.48 11.34
CA ASN A 115 18.28 31.65 12.18
C ASN A 115 17.60 32.92 11.65
N LYS A 116 17.54 33.09 10.32
CA LYS A 116 16.87 34.24 9.68
C LYS A 116 15.34 34.19 9.85
N ALA A 117 14.75 32.99 9.83
CA ALA A 117 13.34 32.77 10.09
C ALA A 117 12.96 33.06 11.57
N ASN A 118 13.76 32.58 12.53
CA ASN A 118 13.52 32.83 13.96
C ASN A 118 13.70 34.30 14.35
N GLY A 119 14.68 35.01 13.76
CA GLY A 119 14.86 36.45 13.97
C GLY A 119 13.69 37.29 13.46
N ARG A 120 13.10 36.93 12.31
CA ARG A 120 11.89 37.57 11.78
C ARG A 120 10.68 37.34 12.69
N ARG A 121 10.52 36.13 13.22
CA ARG A 121 9.40 35.78 14.10
C ARG A 121 9.43 36.55 15.43
N LYS A 122 10.59 36.64 16.09
CA LYS A 122 10.77 37.44 17.32
C LYS A 122 10.54 38.94 17.11
N LYS A 123 10.93 39.49 15.95
CA LYS A 123 10.70 40.92 15.62
C LYS A 123 9.23 41.24 15.39
N VAL A 124 8.43 40.28 14.90
CA VAL A 124 6.99 40.43 14.73
C VAL A 124 6.27 40.37 16.09
N GLU A 125 6.65 39.47 17.00
CA GLU A 125 6.09 39.39 18.35
C GLU A 125 6.36 40.64 19.19
N GLN A 126 7.56 41.22 19.11
CA GLN A 126 7.89 42.47 19.81
C GLN A 126 7.08 43.67 19.30
N ARG A 127 6.81 43.73 17.98
CA ARG A 127 5.96 44.77 17.38
C ARG A 127 4.49 44.63 17.79
N GLN A 128 4.01 43.42 18.04
CA GLN A 128 2.65 43.18 18.51
C GLN A 128 2.51 43.56 19.99
N LYS A 129 3.43 43.16 20.88
CA LYS A 129 3.41 43.57 22.30
C LYS A 129 3.48 45.08 22.52
N LYS A 130 4.22 45.81 21.67
CA LYS A 130 4.30 47.28 21.76
C LYS A 130 3.00 48.00 21.35
N LYS A 131 2.12 47.35 20.57
CA LYS A 131 0.81 47.88 20.21
C LYS A 131 -0.26 47.64 21.26
N THR A 132 -0.14 46.57 22.05
CA THR A 132 -1.14 46.22 23.09
C THR A 132 -0.91 46.93 24.43
N GLY A 133 0.26 47.58 24.62
CA GLY A 133 0.58 48.35 25.83
C GLY A 133 0.28 49.85 25.76
N THR A 134 -0.42 50.31 24.72
CA THR A 134 -0.81 51.72 24.53
C THR A 134 -2.32 51.81 24.40
N THR A 135 -3.02 51.25 25.39
CA THR A 135 -4.44 51.52 25.62
C THR A 135 -4.63 51.51 27.13
N ASN A 136 -4.45 52.69 27.74
CA ASN A 136 -4.99 53.11 29.03
C ASN A 136 -5.14 54.63 28.95
#